data_AF-A0A8T4DEH3-F1
#
_entry.id   AF-A0A8T4DEH3-F1
#
_cell.length_a   1.000
_cell.length_b   1.000
_cell.length_c   1.000
_cell.angle_alpha   90.00
_cell.angle_beta   90.00
_cell.angle_gamma   90.00
#
_symmetry.space_group_name_H-M   'P 1'
#
loop_
_entity.id
_entity.type
_entity.pdbx_description
1 polymer ?
#
loop_
_entity_poly.entity_id
_entity_poly.type
_entity_poly.pdbx_seq_one_letter_code
_entity_poly.pdbx_strand_id
1 'polypeptide(L)'
;MSTEYTLAFDLSSYEALDDFALLADQKYNLGDRGDWFNHFRGGLYGLYARVLGVQINYHAVHSWALPVPFMNSIQRAEYHLSSILFNMDSAIECMVFALNALGYIKCSTQFLDVTNEQKLKKTSPQNILGKPSQKRWWYGLKGYDTYFPSLKSYWKENRKLIGTIADQHDVSKHRSAIFEGGRARNDPPPGFFEKLGMKGDKVRQSFVSPWEEIILTPQPKTPWRQRPPKDYKNIDKLENIAERFCTFINMCGVKALEDAKSYIKLNSYELKH
;
A
#
# COMPACT_ATOMS: atom_id res chain seq x y z
N MET A 1 12.10 -3.67 23.65
CA MET A 1 12.30 -3.51 22.19
C MET A 1 11.76 -2.14 21.83
N SER A 2 12.51 -1.34 21.05
CA SER A 2 12.06 0.00 20.65
C SER A 2 10.76 -0.12 19.83
N THR A 3 9.72 0.61 20.23
CA THR A 3 8.43 0.72 19.50
C THR A 3 8.54 1.58 18.24
N GLU A 4 9.69 2.23 18.03
CA GLU A 4 9.98 3.25 17.02
C GLU A 4 9.85 2.76 15.57
N TYR A 5 9.91 1.45 15.32
CA TYR A 5 9.80 0.86 13.97
C TYR A 5 8.56 0.00 13.80
N THR A 6 7.42 0.52 14.24
CA THR A 6 6.10 -0.09 14.07
C THR A 6 5.17 0.87 13.34
N LEU A 7 4.48 0.39 12.31
CA LEU A 7 3.47 1.16 11.57
C LEU A 7 2.08 0.85 12.12
N ALA A 8 1.34 1.90 12.49
CA ALA A 8 0.03 1.80 13.13
C ALA A 8 -1.12 2.00 12.11
N PHE A 9 -1.52 0.91 11.45
CA PHE A 9 -2.70 0.91 10.59
C PHE A 9 -3.97 0.78 11.43
N ASP A 10 -4.93 1.67 11.19
CA ASP A 10 -6.29 1.59 11.76
C ASP A 10 -7.23 1.11 10.67
N LEU A 11 -7.64 -0.15 10.77
CA LEU A 11 -8.46 -0.83 9.77
C LEU A 11 -9.94 -0.89 10.15
N SER A 12 -10.35 -0.28 11.26
CA SER A 12 -11.74 -0.30 11.75
C SER A 12 -12.75 0.22 10.72
N SER A 13 -12.36 1.23 9.94
CA SER A 13 -13.20 1.78 8.87
C SER A 13 -13.39 0.82 7.69
N TYR A 14 -12.44 -0.09 7.44
CA TYR A 14 -12.57 -1.14 6.44
C TYR A 14 -13.44 -2.29 6.94
N GLU A 15 -13.35 -2.64 8.23
CA GLU A 15 -14.26 -3.61 8.85
C GLU A 15 -15.72 -3.13 8.78
N ALA A 16 -15.96 -1.87 9.13
CA ALA A 16 -17.29 -1.27 8.99
C ALA A 16 -17.75 -1.14 7.52
N LEU A 17 -16.82 -1.06 6.56
CA LEU A 17 -17.14 -1.10 5.13
C LEU A 17 -17.49 -2.53 4.68
N ASP A 18 -16.85 -3.57 5.24
CA ASP A 18 -17.24 -4.97 5.02
C ASP A 18 -18.64 -5.25 5.56
N ASP A 19 -18.95 -4.77 6.77
CA ASP A 19 -20.30 -4.89 7.35
C ASP A 19 -21.36 -4.20 6.48
N PHE A 20 -21.03 -3.01 5.96
CA PHE A 20 -21.91 -2.31 5.02
C PHE A 20 -22.10 -3.11 3.72
N ALA A 21 -21.04 -3.69 3.17
CA ALA A 21 -21.11 -4.50 1.95
C ALA A 21 -21.90 -5.80 2.17
N LEU A 22 -21.74 -6.45 3.33
CA LEU A 22 -22.51 -7.63 3.73
C LEU A 22 -24.00 -7.31 3.83
N LEU A 23 -24.36 -6.16 4.41
CA LEU A 23 -25.73 -5.68 4.41
C LEU A 23 -26.23 -5.44 2.97
N ALA A 24 -25.41 -4.82 2.12
CA ALA A 24 -25.76 -4.52 0.73
C ALA A 24 -26.01 -5.77 -0.12
N ASP A 25 -25.30 -6.87 0.15
CA ASP A 25 -25.40 -8.14 -0.58
C ASP A 25 -26.73 -8.88 -0.38
N GLN A 26 -27.47 -8.54 0.69
CA GLN A 26 -28.74 -9.16 1.00
C GLN A 26 -29.73 -9.04 -0.17
N LYS A 27 -30.53 -10.08 -0.40
CA LYS A 27 -31.48 -10.21 -1.52
C LYS A 27 -32.43 -9.01 -1.67
N TYR A 28 -32.82 -8.38 -0.57
CA TYR A 28 -33.73 -7.23 -0.56
C TYR A 28 -33.02 -5.88 -0.70
N ASN A 29 -31.68 -5.86 -0.73
CA ASN A 29 -30.86 -4.68 -0.96
C ASN A 29 -30.38 -4.64 -2.41
N LEU A 30 -29.09 -4.89 -2.65
CA LEU A 30 -28.51 -4.92 -3.98
C LEU A 30 -28.45 -6.34 -4.55
N GLY A 31 -28.48 -7.36 -3.68
CA GLY A 31 -28.32 -8.76 -4.05
C GLY A 31 -26.91 -9.09 -4.56
N ASP A 32 -26.62 -10.37 -4.77
CA ASP A 32 -25.28 -10.82 -5.21
C ASP A 32 -25.18 -11.02 -6.74
N ARG A 33 -25.57 -10.00 -7.53
CA ARG A 33 -25.49 -10.15 -8.99
C ARG A 33 -24.02 -10.19 -9.42
N GLY A 34 -23.62 -11.32 -10.00
CA GLY A 34 -22.29 -11.47 -10.58
C GLY A 34 -21.20 -11.69 -9.54
N ASP A 35 -21.56 -12.21 -8.35
CA ASP A 35 -20.62 -12.56 -7.29
C ASP A 35 -19.79 -11.35 -6.80
N TRP A 36 -20.37 -10.15 -6.87
CA TRP A 36 -19.64 -8.90 -6.61
C TRP A 36 -19.15 -8.85 -5.17
N PHE A 37 -19.88 -9.47 -4.23
CA PHE A 37 -19.53 -9.44 -2.82
C PHE A 37 -18.25 -10.24 -2.55
N ASN A 38 -18.08 -11.40 -3.20
CA ASN A 38 -16.83 -12.16 -3.11
C ASN A 38 -15.65 -11.41 -3.76
N HIS A 39 -15.88 -10.70 -4.86
CA HIS A 39 -14.86 -9.82 -5.45
C HIS A 39 -14.49 -8.66 -4.51
N PHE A 40 -15.49 -8.04 -3.87
CA PHE A 40 -15.27 -7.00 -2.87
C PHE A 40 -14.41 -7.51 -1.71
N ARG A 41 -14.81 -8.63 -1.09
CA ARG A 41 -14.06 -9.24 0.02
C ARG A 41 -12.68 -9.72 -0.38
N GLY A 42 -12.54 -10.30 -1.58
CA GLY A 42 -11.23 -10.69 -2.12
C GLY A 42 -10.28 -9.50 -2.23
N GLY A 43 -10.77 -8.35 -2.69
CA GLY A 43 -10.01 -7.10 -2.69
C GLY A 43 -9.65 -6.63 -1.27
N LEU A 44 -10.60 -6.66 -0.34
CA LEU A 44 -10.40 -6.20 1.03
C LEU A 44 -9.42 -7.08 1.83
N TYR A 45 -9.54 -8.41 1.73
CA TYR A 45 -8.59 -9.34 2.36
C TYR A 45 -7.23 -9.29 1.69
N GLY A 46 -7.18 -9.05 0.37
CA GLY A 46 -5.95 -8.70 -0.33
C GLY A 46 -5.27 -7.49 0.29
N LEU A 47 -6.01 -6.40 0.50
CA LEU A 47 -5.51 -5.20 1.18
C LEU A 47 -4.96 -5.52 2.58
N TYR A 48 -5.69 -6.25 3.42
CA TYR A 48 -5.23 -6.63 4.76
C TYR A 48 -3.92 -7.42 4.74
N ALA A 49 -3.82 -8.42 3.86
CA ALA A 49 -2.61 -9.22 3.71
C ALA A 49 -1.40 -8.35 3.29
N ARG A 50 -1.62 -7.36 2.41
CA ARG A 50 -0.57 -6.43 1.97
C ARG A 50 -0.17 -5.44 3.06
N VAL A 51 -1.12 -4.88 3.81
CA VAL A 51 -0.83 -4.03 4.97
C VAL A 51 0.02 -4.77 5.99
N LEU A 52 -0.34 -6.02 6.32
CA LEU A 52 0.45 -6.87 7.19
C LEU A 52 1.86 -7.12 6.61
N GLY A 53 1.96 -7.35 5.30
CA GLY A 53 3.24 -7.48 4.60
C GLY A 53 4.13 -6.26 4.73
N VAL A 54 3.56 -5.04 4.66
CA VAL A 54 4.28 -3.79 4.93
C VAL A 54 4.79 -3.76 6.37
N GLN A 55 3.93 -4.03 7.36
CA GLN A 55 4.31 -4.00 8.78
C GLN A 55 5.46 -4.97 9.10
N ILE A 56 5.35 -6.23 8.64
CA ILE A 56 6.36 -7.26 8.90
C ILE A 56 7.71 -6.88 8.30
N ASN A 57 7.74 -6.45 7.03
CA ASN A 57 9.00 -6.16 6.35
C ASN A 57 9.61 -4.84 6.83
N TYR A 58 8.79 -3.84 7.16
CA TYR A 58 9.23 -2.61 7.79
C TYR A 58 9.88 -2.90 9.13
N HIS A 59 9.22 -3.67 10.00
CA HIS A 59 9.83 -4.07 11.27
C HIS A 59 11.13 -4.85 11.05
N ALA A 60 11.14 -5.80 10.11
CA ALA A 60 12.28 -6.67 9.87
C ALA A 60 13.54 -5.90 9.44
N VAL A 61 13.42 -4.93 8.53
CA VAL A 61 14.58 -4.15 8.05
C VAL A 61 15.22 -3.28 9.15
N HIS A 62 14.46 -2.94 10.18
CA HIS A 62 14.91 -2.16 11.34
C HIS A 62 15.26 -3.00 12.58
N SER A 63 15.02 -4.32 12.55
CA SER A 63 15.14 -5.20 13.71
C SER A 63 16.50 -5.92 13.80
N TRP A 64 17.05 -6.01 15.02
CA TRP A 64 18.20 -6.87 15.35
C TRP A 64 17.78 -8.35 15.46
N ALA A 65 17.22 -8.90 14.39
CA ALA A 65 16.87 -10.32 14.30
C ALA A 65 18.12 -11.17 14.04
N LEU A 66 18.16 -12.40 14.57
CA LEU A 66 19.23 -13.35 14.27
C LEU A 66 19.36 -13.51 12.75
N PRO A 67 20.58 -13.48 12.20
CA PRO A 67 20.75 -13.58 10.77
C PRO A 67 20.20 -14.92 10.25
N VAL A 68 19.29 -14.86 9.27
CA VAL A 68 19.08 -15.95 8.31
C VAL A 68 20.45 -16.35 7.77
N PRO A 69 20.84 -17.64 7.86
CA PRO A 69 22.07 -18.11 7.27
C PRO A 69 22.13 -17.69 5.79
N PHE A 70 23.29 -17.23 5.32
CA PHE A 70 23.60 -16.95 3.90
C PHE A 70 23.13 -15.63 3.27
N MET A 71 22.53 -14.68 4.01
CA MET A 71 22.26 -13.31 3.49
C MET A 71 23.09 -12.25 4.22
N ASN A 72 23.79 -11.40 3.46
CA ASN A 72 24.42 -10.18 4.02
C ASN A 72 23.39 -9.07 4.26
N SER A 73 23.75 -8.05 5.06
CA SER A 73 22.86 -6.95 5.44
C SER A 73 22.26 -6.19 4.24
N ILE A 74 23.03 -5.99 3.17
CA ILE A 74 22.60 -5.26 1.98
C ILE A 74 21.53 -6.05 1.21
N GLN A 75 21.77 -7.32 0.94
CA GLN A 75 20.80 -8.19 0.26
C GLN A 75 19.50 -8.33 1.05
N ARG A 76 19.61 -8.44 2.38
CA ARG A 76 18.44 -8.47 3.25
C ARG A 76 17.65 -7.16 3.20
N ALA A 77 18.33 -6.02 3.17
CA ALA A 77 17.68 -4.72 3.05
C ALA A 77 16.93 -4.59 1.72
N GLU A 78 17.58 -4.88 0.60
CA GLU A 78 16.95 -4.87 -0.73
C GLU A 78 15.71 -5.79 -0.78
N TYR A 79 15.79 -6.99 -0.18
CA TYR A 79 14.65 -7.90 -0.10
C TYR A 79 13.45 -7.29 0.66
N HIS A 80 13.68 -6.75 1.85
CA HIS A 80 12.60 -6.15 2.63
C HIS A 80 12.06 -4.90 1.97
N LEU A 81 12.91 -4.05 1.40
CA LEU A 81 12.50 -2.85 0.65
C LEU A 81 11.63 -3.21 -0.56
N SER A 82 12.06 -4.20 -1.34
CA SER A 82 11.27 -4.71 -2.47
C SER A 82 9.90 -5.19 -2.02
N SER A 83 9.87 -5.94 -0.92
CA SER A 83 8.64 -6.48 -0.34
C SER A 83 7.74 -5.37 0.19
N ILE A 84 8.27 -4.35 0.88
CA ILE A 84 7.50 -3.21 1.37
C ILE A 84 6.84 -2.48 0.20
N LEU A 85 7.61 -2.12 -0.83
CA LEU A 85 7.10 -1.37 -1.98
C LEU A 85 6.08 -2.15 -2.80
N PHE A 86 6.32 -3.45 -3.02
CA PHE A 86 5.33 -4.35 -3.63
C PHE A 86 4.02 -4.37 -2.83
N ASN A 87 4.12 -4.54 -1.51
CA ASN A 87 2.94 -4.60 -0.66
C ASN A 87 2.18 -3.26 -0.64
N MET A 88 2.89 -2.12 -0.61
CA MET A 88 2.27 -0.81 -0.69
C MET A 88 1.50 -0.60 -2.00
N ASP A 89 2.11 -0.91 -3.15
CA ASP A 89 1.46 -0.75 -4.46
C ASP A 89 0.28 -1.72 -4.62
N SER A 90 0.48 -2.99 -4.25
CA SER A 90 -0.56 -4.02 -4.32
C SER A 90 -1.74 -3.73 -3.38
N ALA A 91 -1.49 -3.14 -2.20
CA ALA A 91 -2.57 -2.67 -1.31
C ALA A 91 -3.45 -1.61 -1.97
N ILE A 92 -2.84 -0.65 -2.69
CA ILE A 92 -3.57 0.39 -3.43
C ILE A 92 -4.44 -0.25 -4.51
N GLU A 93 -3.90 -1.21 -5.27
CA GLU A 93 -4.66 -1.93 -6.30
C GLU A 93 -5.81 -2.75 -5.73
N CYS A 94 -5.58 -3.48 -4.63
CA CYS A 94 -6.59 -4.27 -3.92
C CYS A 94 -7.77 -3.39 -3.45
N MET A 95 -7.50 -2.17 -3.00
CA MET A 95 -8.54 -1.22 -2.64
C MET A 95 -9.37 -0.78 -3.86
N VAL A 96 -8.74 -0.47 -5.00
CA VAL A 96 -9.51 -0.16 -6.22
C VAL A 96 -10.37 -1.35 -6.64
N PHE A 97 -9.85 -2.56 -6.52
CA PHE A 97 -10.57 -3.78 -6.84
C PHE A 97 -11.83 -3.95 -5.99
N ALA A 98 -11.70 -3.81 -4.66
CA ALA A 98 -12.82 -3.88 -3.74
C ALA A 98 -13.88 -2.82 -4.07
N LEU A 99 -13.48 -1.55 -4.17
CA LEU A 99 -14.40 -0.44 -4.43
C LEU A 99 -15.05 -0.49 -5.80
N ASN A 100 -14.35 -1.03 -6.81
CA ASN A 100 -14.94 -1.28 -8.12
C ASN A 100 -16.10 -2.27 -8.02
N ALA A 101 -15.96 -3.34 -7.23
CA ALA A 101 -17.01 -4.33 -7.07
C ALA A 101 -18.25 -3.76 -6.36
N LEU A 102 -18.05 -3.05 -5.25
CA LEU A 102 -19.14 -2.36 -4.54
C LEU A 102 -19.82 -1.29 -5.40
N GLY A 103 -19.04 -0.53 -6.17
CA GLY A 103 -19.58 0.44 -7.13
C GLY A 103 -20.33 -0.22 -8.29
N TYR A 104 -19.83 -1.35 -8.80
CA TYR A 104 -20.42 -2.08 -9.92
C TYR A 104 -21.82 -2.58 -9.60
N ILE A 105 -22.03 -3.18 -8.42
CA ILE A 105 -23.36 -3.66 -8.07
C ILE A 105 -24.36 -2.51 -7.99
N LYS A 106 -23.90 -1.32 -7.55
CA LYS A 106 -24.75 -0.13 -7.54
C LYS A 106 -25.01 0.43 -8.93
N CYS A 107 -23.99 0.48 -9.80
CA CYS A 107 -24.09 1.05 -11.14
C CYS A 107 -23.11 0.40 -12.12
N SER A 108 -23.51 -0.74 -12.69
CA SER A 108 -22.66 -1.56 -13.56
C SER A 108 -22.15 -0.86 -14.83
N THR A 109 -22.83 0.20 -15.30
CA THR A 109 -22.42 0.96 -16.49
C THR A 109 -21.30 1.97 -16.23
N GLN A 110 -21.01 2.26 -14.96
CA GLN A 110 -20.04 3.29 -14.57
C GLN A 110 -18.77 2.74 -13.90
N PHE A 111 -18.70 1.43 -13.67
CA PHE A 111 -17.55 0.72 -13.11
C PHE A 111 -17.07 -0.38 -14.05
N LEU A 112 -15.91 -1.00 -13.75
CA LEU A 112 -15.49 -2.19 -14.47
C LEU A 112 -16.39 -3.36 -14.12
N ASP A 113 -16.65 -4.17 -15.13
CA ASP A 113 -17.56 -5.30 -15.04
C ASP A 113 -16.93 -6.48 -14.31
N VAL A 114 -17.45 -6.79 -13.12
CA VAL A 114 -16.92 -7.87 -12.25
C VAL A 114 -17.20 -9.25 -12.80
N THR A 115 -18.17 -9.40 -13.70
CA THR A 115 -18.47 -10.70 -14.33
C THR A 115 -17.48 -11.05 -15.45
N ASN A 116 -16.55 -10.15 -15.75
CA ASN A 116 -15.62 -10.28 -16.85
C ASN A 116 -14.17 -10.20 -16.35
N GLU A 117 -13.54 -11.36 -16.24
CA GLU A 117 -12.16 -11.49 -15.76
C GLU A 117 -11.16 -10.62 -16.56
N GLN A 118 -11.34 -10.50 -17.88
CA GLN A 118 -10.47 -9.69 -18.74
C GLN A 118 -10.61 -8.19 -18.48
N LYS A 119 -11.79 -7.73 -18.05
CA LYS A 119 -11.98 -6.33 -17.62
C LYS A 119 -11.46 -6.13 -16.20
N LEU A 120 -11.66 -7.09 -15.29
CA LEU A 120 -11.13 -7.04 -13.93
C LEU A 120 -9.60 -6.94 -13.89
N LYS A 121 -8.88 -7.63 -14.79
CA LYS A 121 -7.43 -7.50 -14.95
C LYS A 121 -6.94 -6.09 -15.30
N LYS A 122 -7.84 -5.19 -15.72
CA LYS A 122 -7.53 -3.79 -16.05
C LYS A 122 -7.77 -2.83 -14.89
N THR A 123 -8.17 -3.36 -13.73
CA THR A 123 -8.29 -2.59 -12.50
C THR A 123 -6.93 -1.97 -12.17
N SER A 124 -6.92 -0.67 -11.90
CA SER A 124 -5.71 0.08 -11.60
C SER A 124 -6.04 1.38 -10.88
N PRO A 125 -5.06 2.02 -10.21
CA PRO A 125 -5.22 3.33 -9.57
C PRO A 125 -5.77 4.42 -10.53
N GLN A 126 -5.55 4.25 -11.84
CA GLN A 126 -6.02 5.17 -12.86
C GLN A 126 -7.55 5.15 -13.04
N ASN A 127 -8.23 4.10 -12.59
CA ASN A 127 -9.70 4.09 -12.56
C ASN A 127 -10.24 5.19 -11.64
N ILE A 128 -9.51 5.55 -10.58
CA ILE A 128 -9.85 6.67 -9.69
C ILE A 128 -9.20 7.97 -10.17
N LEU A 129 -7.88 7.95 -10.42
CA LEU A 129 -7.09 9.17 -10.67
C LEU A 129 -7.25 9.76 -12.10
N GLY A 130 -7.61 8.94 -13.09
CA GLY A 130 -7.50 9.27 -14.50
C GLY A 130 -6.04 9.33 -15.01
N LYS A 131 -5.82 9.16 -16.31
CA LYS A 131 -4.45 9.10 -16.88
C LYS A 131 -3.79 10.50 -16.95
N PRO A 132 -2.47 10.59 -16.71
CA PRO A 132 -1.76 11.88 -16.71
C PRO A 132 -1.46 12.51 -18.09
N SER A 133 -1.61 11.83 -19.24
CA SER A 133 -1.23 12.39 -20.56
C SER A 133 -2.37 12.81 -21.52
N GLN A 134 -2.40 14.12 -21.79
CA GLN A 134 -2.62 14.83 -23.08
C GLN A 134 -3.91 14.69 -23.91
N LYS A 135 -5.02 14.11 -23.41
CA LYS A 135 -6.34 14.49 -23.95
C LYS A 135 -7.29 14.82 -22.81
N ARG A 136 -7.98 15.97 -22.96
CA ARG A 136 -8.95 16.61 -22.05
C ARG A 136 -10.16 15.74 -21.66
N TRP A 137 -10.16 14.45 -22.02
CA TRP A 137 -11.32 13.55 -22.00
C TRP A 137 -11.08 12.22 -21.25
N TRP A 138 -9.88 11.96 -20.73
CA TRP A 138 -9.59 10.72 -19.98
C TRP A 138 -9.77 10.92 -18.48
N TYR A 139 -11.01 11.19 -18.08
CA TYR A 139 -11.41 11.17 -16.68
C TYR A 139 -11.34 9.71 -16.17
N GLY A 140 -11.04 9.51 -14.88
CA GLY A 140 -11.26 8.21 -14.23
C GLY A 140 -12.70 7.71 -14.45
N LEU A 141 -13.01 6.49 -14.04
CA LEU A 141 -14.36 5.96 -14.20
C LEU A 141 -15.37 6.88 -13.49
N LYS A 142 -16.44 7.24 -14.20
CA LYS A 142 -17.46 8.21 -13.74
C LYS A 142 -18.12 7.77 -12.43
N GLY A 143 -18.17 6.46 -12.17
CA GLY A 143 -18.72 5.91 -10.95
C GLY A 143 -18.03 6.46 -9.70
N TYR A 144 -16.71 6.65 -9.74
CA TYR A 144 -15.97 7.23 -8.62
C TYR A 144 -16.28 8.71 -8.38
N ASP A 145 -16.73 9.47 -9.39
CA ASP A 145 -17.21 10.85 -9.16
C ASP A 145 -18.57 10.87 -8.44
N THR A 146 -19.37 9.82 -8.60
CA THR A 146 -20.75 9.77 -8.10
C THR A 146 -20.85 9.08 -6.74
N TYR A 147 -20.15 7.96 -6.57
CA TYR A 147 -20.31 7.07 -5.41
C TYR A 147 -19.14 7.12 -4.44
N PHE A 148 -17.99 7.69 -4.85
CA PHE A 148 -16.78 7.82 -4.01
C PHE A 148 -16.09 9.20 -4.17
N PRO A 149 -16.82 10.33 -4.13
CA PRO A 149 -16.28 11.64 -4.46
C PRO A 149 -15.21 12.13 -3.46
N SER A 150 -15.40 11.93 -2.16
CA SER A 150 -14.46 12.41 -1.15
C SER A 150 -13.17 11.58 -1.17
N LEU A 151 -13.30 10.26 -1.37
CA LEU A 151 -12.17 9.36 -1.60
C LEU A 151 -11.38 9.78 -2.84
N LYS A 152 -12.08 10.04 -3.96
CA LYS A 152 -11.43 10.47 -5.21
C LYS A 152 -10.66 11.77 -5.04
N SER A 153 -11.21 12.76 -4.30
CA SER A 153 -10.48 14.00 -3.99
C SER A 153 -9.20 13.71 -3.23
N TYR A 154 -9.29 12.89 -2.18
CA TYR A 154 -8.14 12.54 -1.35
C TYR A 154 -7.05 11.78 -2.12
N TRP A 155 -7.44 10.90 -3.04
CA TRP A 155 -6.49 10.25 -3.96
C TRP A 155 -5.78 11.24 -4.88
N LYS A 156 -6.49 12.26 -5.39
CA LYS A 156 -5.89 13.32 -6.20
C LYS A 156 -4.87 14.14 -5.40
N GLU A 157 -5.19 14.47 -4.16
CA GLU A 157 -4.28 15.16 -3.23
C GLU A 157 -3.02 14.33 -2.94
N ASN A 158 -3.16 13.00 -2.86
CA ASN A 158 -2.07 12.06 -2.60
C ASN A 158 -1.42 11.47 -3.85
N ARG A 159 -1.70 12.01 -5.04
CA ARG A 159 -1.19 11.48 -6.32
C ARG A 159 0.33 11.33 -6.36
N LYS A 160 1.08 12.25 -5.75
CA LYS A 160 2.54 12.19 -5.68
C LYS A 160 3.02 10.97 -4.88
N LEU A 161 2.37 10.66 -3.75
CA LEU A 161 2.70 9.49 -2.93
C LEU A 161 2.45 8.20 -3.70
N ILE A 162 1.27 8.06 -4.30
CA ILE A 162 0.89 6.90 -5.11
C ILE A 162 1.88 6.69 -6.26
N GLY A 163 2.22 7.76 -6.99
CA GLY A 163 3.20 7.71 -8.08
C GLY A 163 4.60 7.32 -7.59
N THR A 164 5.02 7.83 -6.43
CA THR A 164 6.32 7.48 -5.84
C THR A 164 6.39 5.99 -5.50
N ILE A 165 5.36 5.44 -4.85
CA ILE A 165 5.28 4.02 -4.51
C ILE A 165 5.32 3.16 -5.77
N ALA A 166 4.49 3.48 -6.78
CA ALA A 166 4.43 2.73 -8.03
C ALA A 166 5.76 2.77 -8.79
N ASP A 167 6.43 3.93 -8.85
CA ASP A 167 7.73 4.05 -9.53
C ASP A 167 8.84 3.28 -8.81
N GLN A 168 8.87 3.31 -7.48
CA GLN A 168 9.83 2.56 -6.68
C GLN A 168 9.60 1.04 -6.80
N HIS A 169 8.34 0.59 -6.72
CA HIS A 169 7.98 -0.81 -6.89
C HIS A 169 8.33 -1.33 -8.30
N ASP A 170 8.05 -0.55 -9.35
CA ASP A 170 8.37 -0.98 -10.71
C ASP A 170 9.88 -1.20 -10.90
N VAL A 171 10.71 -0.36 -10.29
CA VAL A 171 12.17 -0.52 -10.37
C VAL A 171 12.69 -1.63 -9.47
N SER A 172 12.10 -1.85 -8.29
CA SER A 172 12.53 -2.93 -7.37
C SER A 172 12.41 -4.33 -7.99
N LYS A 173 11.48 -4.54 -8.94
CA LYS A 173 11.34 -5.80 -9.70
C LYS A 173 12.53 -6.10 -10.63
N HIS A 174 13.26 -5.07 -11.05
CA HIS A 174 14.18 -5.16 -12.19
C HIS A 174 15.61 -4.75 -11.86
N ARG A 175 15.85 -4.03 -10.75
CA ARG A 175 17.17 -3.44 -10.44
C ARG A 175 17.48 -3.51 -8.94
N SER A 176 18.70 -3.91 -8.60
CA SER A 176 19.27 -3.85 -7.26
C SER A 176 19.76 -2.43 -6.91
N ALA A 177 18.85 -1.46 -6.89
CA ALA A 177 19.18 -0.06 -6.61
C ALA A 177 17.99 0.70 -5.99
N ILE A 178 17.29 0.09 -5.03
CA ILE A 178 16.10 0.70 -4.42
C ILE A 178 16.48 1.86 -3.51
N PHE A 179 17.65 1.78 -2.88
CA PHE A 179 18.18 2.81 -1.99
C PHE A 179 19.59 3.24 -2.42
N GLU A 180 19.94 4.50 -2.12
CA GLU A 180 21.25 5.07 -2.43
C GLU A 180 22.09 5.36 -1.18
N GLY A 181 21.53 5.13 0.01
CA GLY A 181 22.24 5.26 1.28
C GLY A 181 21.32 5.22 2.48
N GLY A 182 21.83 5.69 3.62
CA GLY A 182 21.11 5.70 4.88
C GLY A 182 22.05 5.55 6.07
N ARG A 183 21.43 5.33 7.23
CA ARG A 183 22.14 5.13 8.50
C ARG A 183 21.81 3.74 9.04
N ALA A 184 22.83 3.01 9.46
CA ALA A 184 22.68 1.74 10.16
C ALA A 184 22.57 1.95 11.67
N ARG A 185 21.88 1.03 12.34
CA ARG A 185 21.78 0.99 13.79
C ARG A 185 23.10 0.52 14.42
N ASN A 186 23.44 1.14 15.54
CA ASN A 186 24.66 0.85 16.31
C ASN A 186 24.36 0.45 17.77
N ASP A 187 23.10 0.09 18.05
CA ASP A 187 22.56 -0.17 19.39
C ASP A 187 22.03 -1.62 19.53
N PRO A 188 22.88 -2.65 19.39
CA PRO A 188 22.46 -4.04 19.47
C PRO A 188 21.99 -4.41 20.89
N PRO A 189 21.08 -5.39 21.04
CA PRO A 189 20.75 -5.95 22.35
C PRO A 189 21.99 -6.48 23.09
N PRO A 190 22.03 -6.42 24.44
CA PRO A 190 23.15 -6.94 25.21
C PRO A 190 23.45 -8.41 24.87
N GLY A 191 24.72 -8.74 24.63
CA GLY A 191 25.15 -10.11 24.30
C GLY A 191 24.86 -10.56 22.87
N PHE A 192 24.30 -9.71 21.99
CA PHE A 192 23.93 -10.10 20.63
C PHE A 192 25.14 -10.56 19.81
N PHE A 193 26.22 -9.76 19.78
CA PHE A 193 27.43 -10.12 19.04
C PHE A 193 28.20 -11.28 19.68
N GLU A 194 28.15 -11.42 21.01
CA GLU A 194 28.69 -12.59 21.71
C GLU A 194 28.02 -13.88 21.24
N LYS A 195 26.68 -13.90 21.17
CA LYS A 195 25.92 -15.06 20.70
C LYS A 195 26.24 -15.44 19.25
N LEU A 196 26.63 -14.47 18.43
CA LEU A 196 27.06 -14.70 17.05
C LEU A 196 28.55 -15.05 16.91
N GLY A 197 29.32 -15.08 18.01
CA GLY A 197 30.78 -15.27 17.96
C GLY A 197 31.50 -14.13 17.23
N MET A 198 30.98 -12.91 17.33
CA MET A 198 31.48 -11.70 16.67
C MET A 198 31.94 -10.62 17.67
N LYS A 199 32.10 -10.95 18.96
CA LYS A 199 32.51 -9.98 19.98
C LYS A 199 33.86 -9.35 19.61
N GLY A 200 33.91 -8.02 19.53
CA GLY A 200 35.13 -7.26 19.19
C GLY A 200 35.49 -7.22 17.70
N ASP A 201 34.84 -8.02 16.85
CA ASP A 201 35.06 -8.01 15.40
C ASP A 201 34.19 -6.96 14.71
N LYS A 202 34.68 -5.71 14.67
CA LYS A 202 33.96 -4.57 14.08
C LYS A 202 33.61 -4.77 12.61
N VAL A 203 34.41 -5.55 11.87
CA VAL A 203 34.18 -5.80 10.44
C VAL A 203 33.00 -6.75 10.26
N ARG A 204 32.94 -7.85 11.02
CA ARG A 204 31.80 -8.78 10.95
C ARG A 204 30.51 -8.17 11.50
N GLN A 205 30.62 -7.32 12.53
CA GLN A 205 29.47 -6.64 13.13
C GLN A 205 28.75 -5.71 12.14
N SER A 206 29.47 -5.00 11.27
CA SER A 206 28.84 -4.09 10.30
C SER A 206 27.98 -4.81 9.24
N PHE A 207 28.21 -6.10 9.01
CA PHE A 207 27.40 -6.92 8.09
C PHE A 207 26.08 -7.43 8.69
N VAL A 208 25.83 -7.19 9.98
CA VAL A 208 24.61 -7.63 10.68
C VAL A 208 23.84 -6.47 11.31
N SER A 209 24.16 -5.22 10.97
CA SER A 209 23.46 -4.03 11.46
C SER A 209 22.17 -3.75 10.67
N PRO A 210 21.00 -3.67 11.33
CA PRO A 210 19.75 -3.22 10.73
C PRO A 210 19.82 -1.74 10.35
N TRP A 211 18.87 -1.27 9.56
CA TRP A 211 18.80 0.14 9.17
C TRP A 211 18.05 0.98 10.20
N GLU A 212 18.52 2.19 10.42
CA GLU A 212 17.84 3.25 11.19
C GLU A 212 17.12 4.22 10.27
N GLU A 213 17.74 4.51 9.12
CA GLU A 213 17.24 5.42 8.08
C GLU A 213 17.58 4.83 6.72
N ILE A 214 16.63 4.83 5.79
CA ILE A 214 16.85 4.36 4.43
C ILE A 214 16.49 5.45 3.42
N ILE A 215 17.45 5.83 2.59
CA ILE A 215 17.31 6.87 1.57
C ILE A 215 16.96 6.19 0.25
N LEU A 216 15.72 6.34 -0.20
CA LEU A 216 15.28 5.72 -1.45
C LEU A 216 15.88 6.44 -2.65
N THR A 217 16.23 5.67 -3.68
CA THR A 217 16.78 6.19 -4.94
C THR A 217 15.74 7.11 -5.61
N PRO A 218 15.99 8.42 -5.72
CA PRO A 218 15.00 9.33 -6.28
C PRO A 218 14.98 9.23 -7.80
N GLN A 219 13.77 9.25 -8.37
CA GLN A 219 13.54 9.04 -9.81
C GLN A 219 14.24 7.77 -10.31
N PRO A 220 13.90 6.60 -9.75
CA PRO A 220 14.66 5.37 -9.97
C PRO A 220 14.64 4.93 -11.44
N LYS A 221 13.63 5.39 -12.22
CA LYS A 221 13.49 5.16 -13.66
C LYS A 221 14.37 6.07 -14.54
N THR A 222 14.81 7.22 -14.03
CA THR A 222 15.67 8.14 -14.78
C THR A 222 17.12 7.62 -14.79
N PRO A 223 17.79 7.55 -15.96
CA PRO A 223 19.20 7.18 -16.04
C PRO A 223 20.09 8.06 -15.15
N TRP A 224 21.08 7.47 -14.47
CA TRP A 224 21.92 8.17 -13.48
C TRP A 224 22.49 9.50 -13.99
N ARG A 225 23.00 9.52 -15.24
CA ARG A 225 23.61 10.71 -15.86
C ARG A 225 22.64 11.86 -16.13
N GLN A 226 21.33 11.60 -16.09
CA GLN A 226 20.26 12.57 -16.36
C GLN A 226 19.54 13.01 -15.08
N ARG A 227 19.93 12.46 -13.92
CA ARG A 227 19.31 12.84 -12.65
C ARG A 227 19.85 14.23 -12.25
N PRO A 228 18.97 15.17 -11.87
CA PRO A 228 19.42 16.48 -11.39
C PRO A 228 20.23 16.33 -10.09
N PRO A 229 21.18 17.25 -9.81
CA PRO A 229 21.86 17.33 -8.51
C PRO A 229 20.84 17.50 -7.39
N LYS A 230 21.08 16.87 -6.23
CA LYS A 230 20.10 16.83 -5.13
C LYS A 230 20.62 17.46 -3.86
N ASP A 231 19.72 18.16 -3.18
CA ASP A 231 19.86 18.51 -1.77
C ASP A 231 19.35 17.34 -0.93
N TYR A 232 20.18 16.87 0.00
CA TYR A 232 19.87 15.76 0.91
C TYR A 232 18.56 15.97 1.68
N LYS A 233 18.19 17.23 1.97
CA LYS A 233 16.94 17.59 2.66
C LYS A 233 15.66 17.22 1.89
N ASN A 234 15.76 17.04 0.57
CA ASN A 234 14.62 16.78 -0.32
C ASN A 234 14.49 15.31 -0.71
N ILE A 235 15.29 14.42 -0.13
CA ILE A 235 15.27 13.00 -0.47
C ILE A 235 14.21 12.28 0.36
N ASP A 236 13.32 11.54 -0.31
CA ASP A 236 12.32 10.72 0.36
C ASP A 236 12.99 9.56 1.10
N LYS A 237 12.82 9.56 2.43
CA LYS A 237 13.18 8.44 3.29
C LYS A 237 12.07 7.40 3.28
N LEU A 238 12.43 6.12 3.44
CA LEU A 238 11.44 5.05 3.55
C LEU A 238 10.46 5.33 4.68
N GLU A 239 10.96 5.75 5.84
CA GLU A 239 10.20 5.96 7.06
C GLU A 239 9.11 7.01 6.82
N ASN A 240 9.47 8.13 6.16
CA ASN A 240 8.51 9.17 5.77
C ASN A 240 7.45 8.68 4.78
N ILE A 241 7.84 7.85 3.80
CA ILE A 241 6.90 7.26 2.84
C ILE A 241 5.95 6.28 3.55
N ALA A 242 6.48 5.46 4.46
CA ALA A 242 5.72 4.45 5.18
C ALA A 242 4.67 5.08 6.11
N GLU A 243 5.01 6.13 6.84
CA GLU A 243 4.05 6.88 7.67
C GLU A 243 2.96 7.57 6.83
N ARG A 244 3.35 8.21 5.73
CA ARG A 244 2.40 8.83 4.79
C ARG A 244 1.49 7.79 4.15
N PHE A 245 2.03 6.61 3.82
CA PHE A 245 1.25 5.50 3.29
C PHE A 245 0.26 4.96 4.33
N CYS A 246 0.68 4.81 5.58
CA CYS A 246 -0.19 4.42 6.68
C CYS A 246 -1.37 5.39 6.84
N THR A 247 -1.08 6.69 6.90
CA THR A 247 -2.09 7.75 6.96
C THR A 247 -3.02 7.69 5.75
N PHE A 248 -2.46 7.50 4.55
CA PHE A 248 -3.22 7.38 3.31
C PHE A 248 -4.19 6.19 3.35
N ILE A 249 -3.74 5.00 3.74
CA ILE A 249 -4.58 3.80 3.82
C ILE A 249 -5.69 3.99 4.86
N ASN A 250 -5.39 4.47 6.06
CA ASN A 250 -6.39 4.68 7.11
C ASN A 250 -7.49 5.65 6.62
N MET A 251 -7.09 6.79 6.03
CA MET A 251 -8.03 7.78 5.52
C MET A 251 -8.84 7.31 4.31
N CYS A 252 -8.29 6.42 3.49
CA CYS A 252 -9.05 5.85 2.39
C CYS A 252 -10.21 4.97 2.88
N GLY A 253 -10.01 4.19 3.94
CA GLY A 253 -11.08 3.39 4.54
C GLY A 253 -12.21 4.27 5.06
N VAL A 254 -11.86 5.33 5.80
CA VAL A 254 -12.82 6.33 6.31
C VAL A 254 -13.63 6.95 5.18
N LYS A 255 -12.97 7.49 4.17
CA LYS A 255 -13.64 8.18 3.05
C LYS A 255 -14.49 7.24 2.20
N ALA A 256 -14.00 6.02 1.95
CA ALA A 256 -14.75 5.01 1.21
C ALA A 256 -16.05 4.63 1.95
N LEU A 257 -15.98 4.46 3.28
CA LEU A 257 -17.14 4.18 4.13
C LEU A 257 -18.14 5.34 4.15
N GLU A 258 -17.67 6.56 4.35
CA GLU A 258 -18.49 7.77 4.34
C GLU A 258 -19.23 7.94 3.02
N ASP A 259 -18.50 7.81 1.91
CA ASP A 259 -19.06 7.91 0.58
C ASP A 259 -20.06 6.76 0.30
N ALA A 260 -19.73 5.53 0.67
CA ALA A 260 -20.63 4.38 0.49
C ALA A 260 -21.96 4.60 1.24
N LYS A 261 -21.91 5.00 2.51
CA LYS A 261 -23.10 5.29 3.32
C LYS A 261 -23.92 6.45 2.76
N SER A 262 -23.28 7.44 2.17
CA SER A 262 -23.95 8.65 1.66
C SER A 262 -24.61 8.43 0.30
N TYR A 263 -23.97 7.65 -0.59
CA TYR A 263 -24.36 7.57 -2.00
C TYR A 263 -24.90 6.20 -2.43
N ILE A 264 -24.66 5.13 -1.66
CA ILE A 264 -25.20 3.79 -1.91
C ILE A 264 -26.39 3.55 -0.98
N LYS A 265 -27.59 3.93 -1.43
CA LYS A 265 -28.83 3.69 -0.68
C LYS A 265 -29.17 2.21 -0.63
N LEU A 266 -29.28 1.67 0.58
CA LEU A 266 -29.79 0.33 0.89
C LEU A 266 -31.25 0.42 1.34
N ASN A 267 -32.02 -0.63 1.12
CA ASN A 267 -33.38 -0.74 1.63
C ASN A 267 -33.30 -1.09 3.13
N SER A 268 -33.84 -0.22 3.97
CA SER A 268 -33.88 -0.44 5.42
C SER A 268 -34.75 -1.66 5.75
N TYR A 269 -34.12 -2.76 6.14
CA TYR A 269 -34.71 -3.64 7.14
C TYR A 269 -33.89 -3.46 8.41
N GLU A 270 -34.54 -2.93 9.45
CA GLU A 270 -34.03 -3.07 10.81
C GLU A 270 -33.72 -4.55 11.04
N LEU A 271 -32.46 -4.86 11.34
CA LEU A 271 -32.15 -6.11 12.02
C LEU A 271 -32.97 -6.07 13.32
N LYS A 272 -34.10 -6.77 13.34
CA LYS A 272 -34.81 -7.02 14.59
C LYS A 272 -33.84 -7.77 15.49
N HIS A 273 -33.29 -7.05 16.46
CA HIS A 273 -32.59 -7.60 17.61
C HIS A 273 -33.50 -8.56 18.38
#